data_AF-A0A812ZYV4-F1
#
_entry.id   AF-A0A812ZYV4-F1
#
_cell.length_a   1.000
_cell.length_b   1.000
_cell.length_c   1.000
_cell.angle_alpha   90.00
_cell.angle_beta   90.00
_cell.angle_gamma   90.00
#
_symmetry.space_group_name_H-M   'P 1'
#
loop_
_entity.id
_entity.type
_entity.pdbx_description
1 polymer ?
#
loop_
_entity_poly.entity_id
_entity_poly.type
_entity_poly.pdbx_seq_one_letter_code
_entity_poly.pdbx_strand_id
1 'polypeptide(L)'
;MLMGLDYIGKTSFFEDNPPLPKESGYAILLGFGAFFSVVTTVLVYLDKHVNGTAHTSEFFNTAGRTVKTGLTASVIVSQWTWPRTLLQSCNVAWQYGVSGPFWYASGATIQVVFFGMLAIEVKRRARTAHTVCEMVLARWGKRAHLTFLFFALLANVLVTSMLLMCGAAAVTALTGVDTNLASFLIPWGVILYAAAGGLK
;
A
#
# COMPACT_ATOMS: atom_id res chain seq x y z
N MET A 1 27.96 -22.04 -7.23
CA MET A 1 26.50 -22.20 -7.30
C MET A 1 26.13 -22.34 -8.77
N LEU A 2 26.11 -23.57 -9.27
CA LEU A 2 25.85 -23.85 -10.68
C LEU A 2 24.35 -23.72 -10.94
N MET A 3 23.94 -22.52 -11.35
CA MET A 3 22.62 -22.30 -11.93
C MET A 3 22.59 -23.09 -13.25
N GLY A 4 21.71 -24.09 -13.34
CA GLY A 4 21.65 -25.02 -14.47
C GLY A 4 21.55 -24.30 -15.81
N LEU A 5 22.27 -24.81 -16.81
CA LEU A 5 22.36 -24.27 -18.18
C LEU A 5 20.99 -24.19 -18.90
N ASP A 6 19.93 -24.79 -18.34
CA ASP A 6 18.59 -24.90 -18.93
C ASP A 6 17.79 -23.58 -19.04
N TYR A 7 18.27 -22.49 -18.41
CA TYR A 7 17.56 -21.21 -18.37
C TYR A 7 18.32 -20.03 -19.00
N ILE A 8 19.47 -20.29 -19.65
CA ILE A 8 20.25 -19.23 -20.29
C ILE A 8 19.50 -18.73 -21.53
N GLY A 9 19.06 -17.47 -21.50
CA GLY A 9 18.37 -16.81 -22.61
C GLY A 9 16.84 -16.95 -22.63
N LYS A 10 16.23 -17.68 -21.68
CA LYS A 10 14.78 -17.65 -21.50
C LYS A 10 14.35 -16.37 -20.78
N THR A 11 13.37 -15.66 -21.34
CA THR A 11 12.80 -14.42 -20.77
C THR A 11 11.76 -14.68 -19.67
N SER A 12 11.27 -15.93 -19.56
CA SER A 12 10.26 -16.37 -18.59
C SER A 12 10.56 -17.82 -18.16
N PHE A 13 10.35 -18.10 -16.87
CA PHE A 13 10.47 -19.45 -16.31
C PHE A 13 9.33 -20.38 -16.76
N PHE A 14 8.18 -19.81 -17.14
CA PHE A 14 6.97 -20.51 -17.58
C PHE A 14 6.65 -20.30 -19.08
N GLU A 15 7.58 -19.70 -19.83
CA GLU A 15 7.35 -19.31 -21.23
C GLU A 15 6.12 -18.39 -21.36
N ASP A 16 5.35 -18.45 -22.46
CA ASP A 16 4.13 -17.66 -22.68
C ASP A 16 2.88 -18.29 -22.02
N ASN A 17 3.05 -19.37 -21.25
CA ASN A 17 1.94 -20.04 -20.58
C ASN A 17 1.81 -19.54 -19.13
N PRO A 18 0.68 -18.91 -18.76
CA PRO A 18 0.45 -18.52 -17.38
C PRO A 18 0.43 -19.75 -16.46
N PRO A 19 1.07 -19.70 -15.28
CA PRO A 19 1.11 -20.83 -14.35
C PRO A 19 -0.25 -21.17 -13.73
N LEU A 20 -1.20 -20.23 -13.72
CA LEU A 20 -2.58 -20.45 -13.24
C LEU A 20 -3.61 -20.22 -14.35
N PRO A 21 -4.77 -20.91 -14.28
CA PRO A 21 -5.86 -20.64 -15.20
C PRO A 21 -6.46 -19.24 -14.96
N LYS A 22 -7.04 -18.66 -16.02
CA LYS A 22 -7.68 -17.32 -15.98
C LYS A 22 -8.76 -17.21 -14.91
N GLU A 23 -9.47 -18.30 -14.63
CA GLU A 23 -10.50 -18.37 -13.59
C GLU A 23 -9.94 -18.06 -12.20
N SER A 24 -8.74 -18.54 -11.88
CA SER A 24 -8.06 -18.22 -10.63
C SER A 24 -7.72 -16.73 -10.53
N GLY A 25 -7.41 -16.07 -11.66
CA GLY A 25 -7.20 -14.63 -11.70
C GLY A 25 -8.44 -13.84 -11.31
N TYR A 26 -9.60 -14.18 -11.88
CA TYR A 26 -10.87 -13.54 -11.48
C TYR A 26 -11.26 -13.86 -10.04
N ALA A 27 -11.02 -15.08 -9.57
CA ALA A 27 -11.25 -15.45 -8.18
C ALA A 27 -10.37 -14.64 -7.21
N ILE A 28 -9.11 -14.36 -7.55
CA ILE A 28 -8.24 -13.50 -6.75
C ILE A 28 -8.73 -12.04 -6.79
N LEU A 29 -9.03 -11.51 -7.98
CA LEU A 29 -9.44 -10.12 -8.15
C LEU A 29 -10.75 -9.80 -7.43
N LEU A 30 -11.78 -10.63 -7.61
CA LEU A 30 -13.11 -10.40 -7.05
C LEU A 30 -13.27 -11.03 -5.68
N GLY A 31 -12.81 -12.26 -5.50
CA GLY A 31 -12.99 -13.03 -4.28
C GLY A 31 -12.19 -12.47 -3.11
N PHE A 32 -10.94 -12.04 -3.33
CA PHE A 32 -10.14 -11.45 -2.25
C PHE A 32 -10.73 -10.10 -1.82
N GLY A 33 -11.07 -9.22 -2.77
CA GLY A 33 -11.71 -7.94 -2.48
C GLY A 33 -13.03 -8.08 -1.73
N ALA A 34 -13.91 -8.99 -2.20
CA ALA A 34 -15.19 -9.27 -1.55
C ALA A 34 -15.01 -9.88 -0.15
N PHE A 35 -14.08 -10.84 0.00
CA PHE A 35 -13.79 -11.46 1.29
C PHE A 35 -13.35 -10.43 2.33
N PHE A 36 -12.36 -9.59 2.01
CA PHE A 36 -11.91 -8.55 2.94
C PHE A 36 -13.02 -7.52 3.22
N SER A 37 -13.80 -7.13 2.22
CA SER A 37 -14.92 -6.21 2.43
C SER A 37 -15.98 -6.79 3.39
N VAL A 38 -16.36 -8.06 3.22
CA VAL A 38 -17.31 -8.73 4.11
C VAL A 38 -16.74 -8.87 5.51
N VAL A 39 -15.50 -9.37 5.65
CA VAL A 39 -14.85 -9.55 6.95
C VAL A 39 -14.73 -8.21 7.70
N THR A 40 -14.24 -7.16 7.04
CA THR A 40 -14.14 -5.82 7.65
C THR A 40 -15.51 -5.28 8.03
N THR A 41 -16.53 -5.44 7.19
CA THR A 41 -17.90 -4.98 7.49
C THR A 41 -18.48 -5.72 8.70
N VAL A 42 -18.28 -7.04 8.78
CA VAL A 42 -18.72 -7.86 9.94
C VAL A 42 -17.98 -7.44 11.20
N LEU A 43 -16.66 -7.22 11.14
CA LEU A 43 -15.88 -6.76 12.28
C LEU A 43 -16.33 -5.38 12.77
N VAL A 44 -16.61 -4.46 11.86
CA VAL A 44 -17.12 -3.13 12.19
C VAL A 44 -18.53 -3.21 12.80
N TYR A 45 -19.39 -4.06 12.25
CA TYR A 45 -20.73 -4.30 12.80
C TYR A 45 -20.67 -4.89 14.21
N LEU A 46 -19.81 -5.89 14.44
CA LEU A 46 -19.61 -6.50 15.75
C LEU A 46 -19.04 -5.50 16.76
N ASP A 47 -18.07 -4.68 16.36
CA ASP A 47 -17.52 -3.63 17.23
C ASP A 47 -18.59 -2.61 17.61
N LYS A 48 -19.41 -2.18 16.65
CA LYS A 48 -20.53 -1.26 16.92
C LYS A 48 -21.54 -1.87 17.90
N HIS A 49 -21.84 -3.15 17.75
CA HIS A 49 -22.86 -3.82 18.56
C HIS A 49 -22.37 -4.20 19.97
N VAL A 50 -21.11 -4.61 20.10
CA VAL A 50 -20.52 -5.09 21.37
C VAL A 50 -19.85 -3.96 22.15
N ASN A 51 -19.14 -3.06 21.47
CA ASN A 51 -18.36 -2.00 22.12
C ASN A 51 -19.07 -0.64 22.14
N GLY A 52 -20.21 -0.49 21.44
CA GLY A 52 -20.98 0.76 21.41
C GLY A 52 -20.21 1.96 20.83
N THR A 53 -19.21 1.71 19.98
CA THR A 53 -18.33 2.72 19.41
C THR A 53 -19.10 3.67 18.48
N ALA A 54 -19.06 4.97 18.80
CA ALA A 54 -19.63 6.00 17.95
C ALA A 54 -18.72 6.27 16.75
N HIS A 55 -19.20 5.97 15.55
CA HIS A 55 -18.50 6.28 14.29
C HIS A 55 -18.58 7.79 13.99
N THR A 56 -17.73 8.58 14.63
CA THR A 56 -17.53 9.99 14.30
C THR A 56 -16.45 10.15 13.22
N SER A 57 -16.47 11.26 12.49
CA SER A 57 -15.42 11.59 11.52
C SER A 57 -14.03 11.71 12.15
N GLU A 58 -13.95 12.12 13.41
CA GLU A 58 -12.71 12.10 14.20
C GLU A 58 -12.26 10.65 14.45
N PHE A 59 -13.17 9.75 14.83
CA PHE A 59 -12.84 8.35 15.04
C PHE A 59 -12.34 7.68 13.75
N PHE A 60 -12.98 7.97 12.61
CA PHE A 60 -12.57 7.46 11.29
C PHE A 60 -11.17 7.90 10.87
N ASN A 61 -10.72 9.11 11.26
CA ASN A 61 -9.41 9.65 10.89
C ASN A 61 -8.31 9.42 11.94
N THR A 62 -8.68 9.18 13.19
CA THR A 62 -7.72 9.13 14.32
C THR A 62 -7.71 7.80 15.07
N ALA A 63 -8.57 6.84 14.70
CA ALA A 63 -8.78 5.59 15.41
C ALA A 63 -9.02 5.80 16.93
N GLY A 64 -9.66 6.93 17.30
CA GLY A 64 -9.87 7.33 18.69
C GLY A 64 -8.60 7.63 19.50
N ARG A 65 -7.43 7.73 18.86
CA ARG A 65 -6.10 7.87 19.50
C ARG A 65 -5.76 6.75 20.51
N THR A 66 -6.46 5.62 20.48
CA THR A 66 -6.29 4.48 21.43
C THR A 66 -5.37 3.38 20.89
N VAL A 67 -4.84 3.53 19.68
CA VAL A 67 -3.96 2.54 19.04
C VAL A 67 -2.61 2.47 19.75
N LYS A 68 -2.24 1.27 20.20
CA LYS A 68 -0.96 1.03 20.88
C LYS A 68 0.22 1.23 19.92
N THR A 69 1.38 1.60 20.47
CA THR A 69 2.63 1.85 19.72
C THR A 69 3.04 0.67 18.84
N GLY A 70 2.90 -0.57 19.32
CA GLY A 70 3.21 -1.78 18.54
C GLY A 70 2.35 -1.93 17.28
N LEU A 71 1.04 -1.69 17.40
CA LEU A 71 0.13 -1.74 16.25
C LEU A 71 0.41 -0.58 15.27
N THR A 72 0.73 0.61 15.80
CA THR A 72 1.12 1.77 14.98
C THR A 72 2.42 1.48 14.20
N ALA A 73 3.42 0.85 14.82
CA ALA A 73 4.66 0.48 14.16
C ALA A 73 4.43 -0.55 13.04
N SER A 74 3.58 -1.57 13.28
CA SER A 74 3.21 -2.56 12.26
C SER A 74 2.53 -1.92 11.05
N VAL A 75 1.61 -0.98 11.27
CA VAL A 75 0.93 -0.24 10.19
C VAL A 75 1.93 0.58 9.35
N ILE A 76 2.91 1.21 9.98
CA ILE A 76 3.94 1.98 9.26
C ILE A 76 4.77 1.05 8.36
N VAL A 77 5.18 -0.11 8.87
CA VAL A 77 5.96 -1.10 8.11
C VAL A 77 5.15 -1.69 6.95
N SER A 78 3.87 -1.98 7.17
CA SER A 78 3.00 -2.52 6.11
C SER A 78 2.73 -1.51 5.01
N GLN A 79 2.53 -0.22 5.36
CA GLN A 79 2.35 0.86 4.39
C GLN A 79 3.58 1.06 3.51
N TRP A 80 4.78 0.86 4.04
CA TRP A 80 6.02 0.96 3.29
C TRP A 80 6.28 -0.26 2.39
N THR A 81 5.77 -1.43 2.78
CA THR A 81 5.93 -2.69 2.02
C THR A 81 4.84 -2.83 0.96
N TRP A 82 4.82 -1.91 -0.01
CA TRP A 82 3.80 -1.90 -1.06
C TRP A 82 4.19 -2.73 -2.31
N PRO A 83 3.22 -3.20 -3.13
CA PRO A 83 3.47 -4.07 -4.28
C PRO A 83 4.61 -3.66 -5.19
N ARG A 84 4.74 -2.36 -5.48
CA ARG A 84 5.82 -1.89 -6.34
C ARG A 84 7.21 -2.08 -5.77
N THR A 85 7.41 -1.87 -4.47
CA THR A 85 8.73 -2.04 -3.85
C THR A 85 9.12 -3.52 -3.91
N LEU A 86 8.15 -4.41 -3.72
CA LEU A 86 8.34 -5.86 -3.86
C LEU A 86 8.67 -6.25 -5.30
N LEU A 87 7.89 -5.80 -6.29
CA LEU A 87 8.14 -6.12 -7.69
C LEU A 87 9.49 -5.56 -8.16
N GLN A 88 9.82 -4.33 -7.77
CA GLN A 88 11.11 -3.74 -8.06
C GLN A 88 12.25 -4.51 -7.39
N SER A 89 12.06 -4.94 -6.13
CA SER A 89 13.03 -5.78 -5.41
C SER A 89 13.27 -7.10 -6.14
N CYS A 90 12.22 -7.79 -6.59
CA CYS A 90 12.36 -9.00 -7.38
C CYS A 90 13.10 -8.75 -8.71
N ASN A 91 12.81 -7.63 -9.38
CA ASN A 91 13.49 -7.28 -10.63
C ASN A 91 14.99 -7.02 -10.43
N VAL A 92 15.38 -6.31 -9.37
CA VAL A 92 16.81 -6.12 -9.05
C VAL A 92 17.46 -7.40 -8.52
N ALA A 93 16.71 -8.30 -7.87
CA ALA A 93 17.19 -9.62 -7.49
C ALA A 93 17.52 -10.46 -8.72
N TRP A 94 16.66 -10.41 -9.74
CA TRP A 94 16.86 -11.11 -10.99
C TRP A 94 18.12 -10.63 -11.72
N GLN A 95 18.35 -9.31 -11.75
CA GLN A 95 19.48 -8.71 -12.48
C GLN A 95 20.80 -8.81 -11.72
N TYR A 96 20.79 -8.64 -10.38
CA TYR A 96 21.99 -8.45 -9.58
C TYR A 96 22.16 -9.49 -8.46
N GLY A 97 21.29 -10.49 -8.38
CA GLY A 97 21.29 -11.49 -7.30
C GLY A 97 20.88 -10.90 -5.95
N VAL A 98 21.24 -11.58 -4.85
CA VAL A 98 20.84 -11.22 -3.48
C VAL A 98 21.31 -9.83 -3.04
N SER A 99 22.41 -9.32 -3.63
CA SER A 99 22.95 -8.00 -3.31
C SER A 99 22.07 -6.85 -3.81
N GLY A 100 21.34 -7.02 -4.92
CA GLY A 100 20.48 -5.98 -5.50
C GLY A 100 19.37 -5.53 -4.53
N PRO A 101 18.49 -6.45 -4.07
CA PRO A 101 17.47 -6.14 -3.08
C PRO A 101 18.04 -5.64 -1.77
N PHE A 102 19.19 -6.17 -1.33
CA PHE A 102 19.84 -5.72 -0.10
C PHE A 102 20.21 -4.24 -0.15
N TRP A 103 20.87 -3.79 -1.22
CA TRP A 103 21.24 -2.38 -1.38
C TRP A 103 20.03 -1.48 -1.60
N TYR A 104 19.02 -1.95 -2.36
CA TYR A 104 17.77 -1.23 -2.55
C TYR A 104 17.03 -1.00 -1.21
N ALA A 105 16.86 -2.06 -0.41
CA ALA A 105 16.22 -1.99 0.89
C ALA A 105 17.03 -1.14 1.88
N SER A 106 18.37 -1.25 1.87
CA SER A 106 19.26 -0.48 2.74
C SER A 106 19.14 1.03 2.51
N GLY A 107 19.13 1.46 1.24
CA GLY A 107 18.96 2.87 0.89
C GLY A 107 17.62 3.44 1.35
N ALA A 108 16.55 2.66 1.18
CA ALA A 108 15.21 3.08 1.57
C ALA A 108 14.99 3.03 3.11
N THR A 109 15.66 2.11 3.83
CA THR A 109 15.61 2.03 5.31
C THR A 109 16.12 3.30 5.96
N ILE A 110 17.21 3.87 5.45
CA ILE A 110 17.77 5.13 5.95
C ILE A 110 16.71 6.24 5.91
N GLN A 111 16.00 6.36 4.78
CA GLN A 111 14.95 7.38 4.60
C GLN A 111 13.80 7.19 5.59
N VAL A 112 13.37 5.94 5.84
CA VAL A 112 12.29 5.63 6.79
C VAL A 112 12.69 5.98 8.22
N VAL A 113 13.94 5.67 8.62
CA VAL A 113 14.44 6.01 9.96
C VAL A 113 14.51 7.52 10.16
N PHE A 114 15.03 8.26 9.18
CA PHE A 114 15.04 9.72 9.22
C PHE A 114 13.63 10.31 9.29
N PHE A 115 12.71 9.80 8.48
CA PHE A 115 11.32 10.25 8.51
C PHE A 115 10.64 9.93 9.85
N GLY A 116 10.93 8.77 10.44
CA GLY A 116 10.46 8.38 11.76
C GLY A 116 10.92 9.36 12.85
N MET A 117 12.20 9.72 12.87
CA MET A 117 12.74 10.72 13.82
C MET A 117 12.06 12.09 13.65
N LEU A 118 11.90 12.55 12.40
CA LEU A 118 11.21 13.81 12.11
C LEU A 118 9.73 13.77 12.53
N ALA A 119 9.03 12.66 12.28
CA ALA A 119 7.63 12.49 12.66
C ALA A 119 7.44 12.53 14.18
N ILE A 120 8.38 11.99 14.95
CA ILE A 120 8.36 12.07 16.43
C ILE A 120 8.51 13.53 16.88
N GLU A 121 9.49 14.26 16.35
CA GLU A 121 9.70 15.67 16.70
C GLU A 121 8.51 16.55 16.31
N VAL A 122 7.90 16.29 15.15
CA VAL A 122 6.66 16.92 14.72
C VAL A 122 5.54 16.67 15.73
N LYS A 123 5.31 15.42 16.14
CA LYS A 123 4.25 15.09 17.12
C LYS A 123 4.50 15.70 18.50
N ARG A 124 5.76 15.89 18.89
CA ARG A 124 6.13 16.60 20.14
C ARG A 124 5.79 18.09 20.09
N ARG A 125 5.93 18.74 18.92
CA ARG A 125 5.72 20.19 18.76
C ARG A 125 4.31 20.59 18.29
N ALA A 126 3.66 19.74 17.50
CA ALA A 126 2.37 20.01 16.85
C ALA A 126 1.40 18.83 17.03
N ARG A 127 1.09 18.50 18.28
CA ARG A 127 0.27 17.32 18.65
C ARG A 127 -1.17 17.34 18.09
N THR A 128 -1.70 18.52 17.77
CA THR A 128 -3.07 18.72 17.29
C THR A 128 -3.19 18.79 15.77
N ALA A 129 -2.08 18.78 15.02
CA ALA A 129 -2.13 18.79 13.56
C ALA A 129 -2.58 17.42 13.05
N HIS A 130 -3.56 17.43 12.13
CA HIS A 130 -4.11 16.21 11.52
C HIS A 130 -3.43 15.89 10.18
N THR A 131 -2.92 16.90 9.48
CA THR A 131 -2.23 16.71 8.20
C THR A 131 -0.92 17.48 8.11
N VAL A 132 -0.01 17.02 7.24
CA VAL A 132 1.23 17.75 6.96
C VAL A 132 0.94 19.12 6.33
N CYS A 133 -0.12 19.22 5.54
CA CYS A 133 -0.52 20.48 4.90
C CYS A 133 -1.00 21.53 5.91
N GLU A 134 -1.66 21.14 7.01
CA GLU A 134 -2.02 22.06 8.10
C GLU A 134 -0.79 22.65 8.78
N MET A 135 0.25 21.85 9.00
CA MET A 135 1.52 22.35 9.55
C MET A 135 2.18 23.35 8.60
N VAL A 136 2.12 23.08 7.30
CA VAL A 136 2.65 24.01 6.28
C VAL A 136 1.88 25.33 6.31
N LEU A 137 0.55 25.29 6.43
CA LEU A 137 -0.28 26.47 6.55
C LEU A 137 0.08 27.31 7.78
N ALA A 138 0.23 26.66 8.94
CA ALA A 138 0.57 27.33 10.19
C ALA A 138 1.96 28.00 10.14
N ARG A 139 2.91 27.44 9.38
CA ARG A 139 4.30 27.92 9.35
C ARG A 139 4.62 28.88 8.19
N TRP A 140 4.03 28.70 7.01
CA TRP A 140 4.37 29.44 5.78
C TRP A 140 3.17 30.11 5.11
N GLY A 141 1.95 29.95 5.65
CA GLY A 141 0.75 30.62 5.16
C GLY A 141 0.11 29.98 3.92
N LYS A 142 -0.93 30.64 3.39
CA LYS A 142 -1.86 30.07 2.39
C LYS A 142 -1.22 29.69 1.05
N ARG A 143 -0.27 30.50 0.56
CA ARG A 143 0.37 30.25 -0.75
C ARG A 143 1.17 28.95 -0.75
N ALA A 144 2.02 28.77 0.27
CA ALA A 144 2.77 27.52 0.45
C ALA A 144 1.85 26.32 0.69
N HIS A 145 0.78 26.51 1.48
CA HIS A 145 -0.20 25.45 1.73
C HIS A 145 -0.84 24.95 0.43
N LEU A 146 -1.31 25.83 -0.45
CA LEU A 146 -1.93 25.42 -1.72
C LEU A 146 -0.95 24.66 -2.63
N THR A 147 0.29 25.11 -2.72
CA THR A 147 1.32 24.41 -3.50
C THR A 147 1.61 23.02 -2.95
N PHE A 148 1.81 22.89 -1.63
CA PHE A 148 2.05 21.59 -0.99
C PHE A 148 0.84 20.67 -1.07
N LEU A 149 -0.39 21.21 -0.94
CA LEU A 149 -1.62 20.45 -1.09
C LEU A 149 -1.75 19.89 -2.52
N PHE A 150 -1.47 20.70 -3.54
CA PHE A 150 -1.46 20.25 -4.93
C PHE A 150 -0.46 19.12 -5.15
N PHE A 151 0.79 19.27 -4.70
CA PHE A 151 1.80 18.23 -4.84
C PHE A 151 1.47 16.97 -4.04
N ALA A 152 0.89 17.09 -2.84
CA ALA A 152 0.48 15.96 -2.04
C ALA A 152 -0.66 15.17 -2.72
N LEU A 153 -1.64 15.85 -3.29
CA LEU A 153 -2.71 15.22 -4.07
C LEU A 153 -2.17 14.55 -5.33
N LEU A 154 -1.29 15.23 -6.06
CA LEU A 154 -0.65 14.67 -7.26
C LEU A 154 0.18 13.43 -6.93
N ALA A 155 0.95 13.48 -5.83
CA ALA A 155 1.73 12.34 -5.36
C ALA A 155 0.83 11.15 -5.01
N ASN A 156 -0.30 11.38 -4.34
CA ASN A 156 -1.27 10.32 -4.06
C ASN A 156 -1.82 9.70 -5.36
N VAL A 157 -2.20 10.51 -6.35
CA VAL A 157 -2.70 10.01 -7.65
C VAL A 157 -1.61 9.19 -8.37
N LEU A 158 -0.38 9.71 -8.41
CA LEU A 158 0.75 9.04 -9.05
C LEU A 158 1.03 7.70 -8.37
N VAL A 159 1.14 7.67 -7.03
CA VAL A 159 1.42 6.47 -6.24
C VAL A 159 0.28 5.45 -6.38
N THR A 160 -0.99 5.86 -6.32
CA THR A 160 -2.12 4.94 -6.52
C THR A 160 -2.10 4.33 -7.91
N SER A 161 -1.90 5.12 -8.96
CA SER A 161 -1.78 4.61 -10.35
C SER A 161 -0.64 3.61 -10.49
N MET A 162 0.48 3.94 -9.84
CA MET A 162 1.70 3.16 -9.77
C MET A 162 1.51 1.80 -9.08
N LEU A 163 0.66 1.74 -8.06
CA LEU A 163 0.30 0.51 -7.35
C LEU A 163 -0.69 -0.34 -8.14
N LEU A 164 -1.69 0.27 -8.76
CA LEU A 164 -2.67 -0.43 -9.59
C LEU A 164 -2.00 -1.15 -10.75
N MET A 165 -1.13 -0.44 -11.47
CA MET A 165 -0.37 -1.04 -12.58
C MET A 165 0.50 -2.21 -12.12
N CYS A 166 1.13 -2.09 -10.95
CA CYS A 166 1.96 -3.17 -10.40
C CYS A 166 1.14 -4.40 -10.00
N GLY A 167 -0.01 -4.19 -9.36
CA GLY A 167 -0.90 -5.29 -8.97
C GLY A 167 -1.50 -6.00 -10.18
N ALA A 168 -1.97 -5.23 -11.17
CA ALA A 168 -2.50 -5.78 -12.41
C ALA A 168 -1.43 -6.57 -13.18
N ALA A 169 -0.22 -6.02 -13.33
CA ALA A 169 0.88 -6.73 -13.99
C ALA A 169 1.22 -8.07 -13.30
N ALA A 170 1.18 -8.12 -11.96
CA ALA A 170 1.41 -9.36 -11.23
C ALA A 170 0.30 -10.41 -11.47
N VAL A 171 -0.97 -9.98 -11.49
CA VAL A 171 -2.10 -10.90 -11.78
C VAL A 171 -2.06 -11.39 -13.22
N THR A 172 -1.76 -10.50 -14.18
CA THR A 172 -1.57 -10.86 -15.59
C THR A 172 -0.44 -11.88 -15.75
N ALA A 173 0.71 -11.64 -15.13
CA ALA A 173 1.85 -12.56 -15.20
C ALA A 173 1.51 -13.95 -14.62
N LEU A 174 0.64 -14.01 -13.61
CA LEU A 174 0.28 -15.27 -12.96
C LEU A 174 -0.83 -16.05 -13.68
N THR A 175 -1.79 -15.36 -14.30
CA THR A 175 -3.07 -15.97 -14.74
C THR A 175 -3.43 -15.68 -16.19
N GLY A 176 -2.73 -14.76 -16.86
CA GLY A 176 -3.01 -14.35 -18.23
C GLY A 176 -4.30 -13.54 -18.42
N VAL A 177 -4.86 -12.98 -17.34
CA VAL A 177 -5.97 -12.01 -17.41
C VAL A 177 -5.47 -10.71 -18.02
N ASP A 178 -6.34 -9.99 -18.74
CA ASP A 178 -5.99 -8.70 -19.33
C ASP A 178 -5.65 -7.64 -18.26
N THR A 179 -4.54 -6.94 -18.46
CA THR A 179 -4.03 -5.94 -17.50
C THR A 179 -4.98 -4.75 -17.33
N ASN A 180 -5.70 -4.34 -18.37
CA ASN A 180 -6.65 -3.22 -18.27
C ASN A 180 -7.85 -3.62 -17.43
N LEU A 181 -8.38 -4.83 -17.64
CA LEU A 181 -9.48 -5.36 -16.85
C LEU A 181 -9.07 -5.55 -15.38
N ALA A 182 -7.89 -6.13 -15.13
CA ALA A 182 -7.37 -6.28 -13.76
C ALA A 182 -7.19 -4.92 -13.07
N SER A 183 -6.61 -3.93 -13.76
CA SER A 183 -6.43 -2.57 -13.23
C SER A 183 -7.75 -1.88 -12.89
N PHE A 184 -8.82 -2.18 -13.63
CA PHE A 184 -10.15 -1.64 -13.37
C PHE A 184 -10.88 -2.34 -12.22
N LEU A 185 -10.68 -3.65 -12.04
CA LEU A 185 -11.36 -4.44 -11.01
C LEU A 185 -10.75 -4.28 -9.61
N ILE A 186 -9.42 -4.18 -9.48
CA ILE A 186 -8.71 -4.06 -8.19
C ILE A 186 -9.25 -2.90 -7.31
N PRO A 187 -9.46 -1.67 -7.83
CA PRO A 187 -9.96 -0.54 -7.04
C PRO A 187 -11.30 -0.80 -6.38
N TRP A 188 -12.22 -1.53 -7.03
CA TRP A 188 -13.57 -1.75 -6.50
C TRP A 188 -13.56 -2.53 -5.19
N GLY A 189 -12.76 -3.60 -5.12
CA GLY A 189 -12.58 -4.35 -3.87
C GLY A 189 -12.00 -3.46 -2.76
N VAL A 190 -11.03 -2.62 -3.12
CA VAL A 190 -10.36 -1.71 -2.18
C VAL A 190 -11.28 -0.63 -1.63
N ILE A 191 -12.04 0.02 -2.51
CA ILE A 191 -12.98 1.09 -2.14
C ILE A 191 -14.04 0.56 -1.16
N LEU A 192 -14.59 -0.63 -1.42
CA LEU A 192 -15.64 -1.20 -0.58
C LEU A 192 -15.16 -1.52 0.84
N TYR A 193 -14.00 -2.17 1.00
CA TYR A 193 -13.50 -2.45 2.36
C TYR A 193 -12.99 -1.19 3.05
N ALA A 194 -12.37 -0.25 2.32
CA ALA A 194 -11.86 0.99 2.90
C ALA A 194 -12.99 1.91 3.40
N ALA A 195 -14.09 1.97 2.64
CA ALA A 195 -15.29 2.72 3.03
C ALA A 195 -15.93 2.13 4.30
N ALA A 196 -15.95 0.81 4.46
CA ALA A 196 -16.50 0.15 5.63
C ALA A 196 -15.58 0.24 6.86
N GLY A 197 -14.26 0.11 6.69
CA GLY A 197 -13.29 -0.06 7.78
C GLY A 197 -12.77 1.21 8.45
N GLY A 198 -12.50 2.28 7.68
CA GLY A 198 -11.82 3.47 8.21
C GLY A 198 -10.40 3.23 8.73
N LEU A 199 -9.76 4.24 9.35
CA LEU A 199 -8.50 4.03 10.08
C LEU A 199 -8.79 3.29 11.38
N LYS A 200 -8.68 1.96 11.37
CA LYS A 200 -8.70 1.13 12.57
C LYS A 200 -7.70 -0.01 12.43
#